data_AF-A0A529ZIV0-F1
#
_entry.id   AF-A0A529ZIV0-F1
#
_cell.length_a   1.000
_cell.length_b   1.000
_cell.length_c   1.000
_cell.angle_alpha   90.00
_cell.angle_beta   90.00
_cell.angle_gamma   90.00
#
_symmetry.space_group_name_H-M   'P 1'
#
loop_
_entity.id
_entity.type
_entity.pdbx_description
1 polymer ?
#
loop_
_entity_poly.entity_id
_entity_poly.type
_entity_poly.pdbx_seq_one_letter_code
_entity_poly.pdbx_strand_id
1 'polypeptide(L)'
;MPAREKQMSGGFAPGRGLPRALLFALFCAAMLAGEVRQAAAFEIFGIKLWGSSKDEDADIVDPLRYSVTIDAPDADKDLVERLENASALKNDEDHPVSGSLGLMAKARGDREQLVAALYADARYEGVVTITIEGKSIDELPPDAEFKG
;
A
#
# COMPACT_ATOMS: atom_id res chain seq x y z
N MET A 1 74.96 -12.74 -38.68
CA MET A 1 75.28 -13.67 -37.57
C MET A 1 74.46 -13.27 -36.35
N PRO A 2 73.91 -14.21 -35.57
CA PRO A 2 72.54 -14.71 -35.79
C PRO A 2 71.68 -14.75 -34.50
N ALA A 3 70.38 -15.03 -34.63
CA ALA A 3 69.67 -15.91 -33.69
C ALA A 3 68.32 -16.39 -34.28
N ARG A 4 68.23 -17.70 -34.52
CA ARG A 4 66.97 -18.47 -34.63
C ARG A 4 66.27 -18.49 -33.27
N GLU A 5 64.94 -18.61 -33.23
CA GLU A 5 64.22 -19.69 -32.49
C GLU A 5 62.73 -19.66 -32.87
N LYS A 6 62.24 -20.59 -33.71
CA LYS A 6 61.63 -21.90 -33.39
C LYS A 6 60.19 -21.79 -32.83
N GLN A 7 59.25 -22.20 -33.68
CA GLN A 7 57.86 -22.56 -33.33
C GLN A 7 57.80 -23.50 -32.13
N MET A 8 56.82 -23.32 -31.24
CA MET A 8 56.05 -24.39 -30.57
C MET A 8 54.65 -23.82 -30.25
N SER A 9 53.59 -24.29 -30.93
CA SER A 9 52.75 -25.43 -30.51
C SER A 9 51.62 -24.97 -29.58
N GLY A 10 50.43 -24.77 -30.16
CA GLY A 10 49.18 -24.62 -29.41
C GLY A 10 48.89 -25.87 -28.60
N GLY A 11 48.94 -25.74 -27.28
CA GLY A 11 48.53 -26.78 -26.34
C GLY A 11 47.02 -26.70 -26.09
N PHE A 12 46.31 -27.74 -26.50
CA PHE A 12 44.94 -28.02 -26.08
C PHE A 12 44.96 -28.37 -24.59
N ALA A 13 44.30 -27.56 -23.75
CA ALA A 13 44.18 -27.84 -22.32
C ALA A 13 43.19 -29.01 -22.09
N PRO A 14 43.51 -29.99 -21.23
CA PRO A 14 42.64 -31.15 -20.99
C PRO A 14 41.41 -30.77 -20.14
N GLY A 15 40.31 -31.48 -20.40
CA GLY A 15 38.98 -31.23 -19.82
C GLY A 15 38.98 -31.15 -18.29
N ARG A 16 38.51 -30.02 -17.78
CA ARG A 16 38.22 -29.80 -16.36
C ARG A 16 36.92 -30.53 -16.03
N GLY A 17 37.01 -31.76 -15.54
CA GLY A 17 35.87 -32.41 -14.90
C GLY A 17 35.36 -31.52 -13.77
N LEU A 18 34.07 -31.19 -13.78
CA LEU A 18 33.44 -30.39 -12.74
C LEU A 18 33.70 -31.07 -11.39
N PRO A 19 34.33 -30.41 -10.40
CA PRO A 19 34.68 -31.09 -9.16
C PRO A 19 33.39 -31.57 -8.50
N ARG A 20 33.37 -32.81 -8.00
CA ARG A 20 32.20 -33.41 -7.32
C ARG A 20 31.61 -32.51 -6.24
N ALA A 21 32.42 -31.64 -5.64
CA ALA A 21 31.99 -30.61 -4.70
C ALA A 21 31.06 -29.55 -5.32
N LEU A 22 31.26 -29.16 -6.58
CA LEU A 22 30.39 -28.22 -7.30
C LEU A 22 29.04 -28.88 -7.63
N LEU A 23 29.04 -30.17 -7.98
CA LEU A 23 27.82 -30.95 -8.20
C LEU A 23 27.04 -31.16 -6.88
N PHE A 24 27.74 -31.40 -5.76
CA PHE A 24 27.13 -31.49 -4.44
C PHE A 24 26.55 -30.15 -3.97
N ALA A 25 27.27 -29.05 -4.17
CA ALA A 25 26.79 -27.72 -3.82
C ALA A 25 25.55 -27.33 -4.64
N LEU A 26 25.52 -27.66 -5.95
CA LEU A 26 24.36 -27.44 -6.81
C LEU A 26 23.15 -28.28 -6.35
N PHE A 27 23.38 -29.53 -5.94
CA PHE A 27 22.33 -30.41 -5.42
C PHE A 27 21.77 -29.91 -4.07
N CYS A 28 22.63 -29.44 -3.17
CA CYS A 28 22.22 -28.82 -1.91
C CYS A 28 21.42 -27.52 -2.12
N ALA A 29 21.84 -26.67 -3.06
CA ALA A 29 21.11 -25.44 -3.40
C ALA A 29 19.73 -25.74 -4.02
N ALA A 30 19.63 -26.78 -4.86
CA ALA A 30 18.35 -27.22 -5.43
C ALA A 30 17.39 -27.79 -4.37
N MET A 31 17.90 -28.46 -3.34
CA MET A 31 17.11 -28.93 -2.19
C MET A 31 16.58 -27.79 -1.32
N LEU A 32 17.35 -26.71 -1.11
CA LEU A 32 16.89 -25.55 -0.33
C LEU A 32 15.85 -24.67 -1.05
N ALA A 33 15.85 -24.66 -2.38
CA ALA A 33 14.90 -23.86 -3.17
C ALA A 33 13.46 -24.41 -3.17
N GLY A 34 13.24 -25.63 -2.69
CA GLY A 34 11.94 -26.31 -2.69
C GLY A 34 11.01 -25.94 -1.52
N GLU A 35 11.49 -25.24 -0.50
CA GLU A 35 10.69 -24.89 0.68
C GLU A 35 10.37 -23.39 0.74
N VAL A 36 9.62 -22.89 -0.25
CA VAL A 36 8.90 -21.62 -0.10
C VAL A 36 7.67 -21.90 0.77
N ARG A 37 7.88 -22.12 2.08
CA ARG A 37 6.78 -22.18 3.04
C ARG A 37 6.29 -20.76 3.28
N GLN A 38 4.98 -20.53 3.15
CA GLN A 38 4.37 -19.27 3.60
C GLN A 38 4.77 -19.02 5.05
N ALA A 39 5.32 -17.85 5.34
CA ALA A 39 5.63 -17.44 6.70
C ALA A 39 4.31 -17.29 7.47
N ALA A 40 4.15 -18.06 8.54
CA ALA A 40 3.01 -17.89 9.43
C ALA A 40 3.13 -16.52 10.13
N ALA A 41 2.17 -15.63 9.91
CA ALA A 41 2.07 -14.38 10.66
C ALA A 41 1.62 -14.69 12.09
N PHE A 42 2.27 -14.07 13.07
CA PHE A 42 1.89 -14.19 14.48
C PHE A 42 0.86 -13.13 14.86
N GLU A 43 -0.22 -13.56 15.51
CA GLU A 43 -1.25 -12.70 16.08
C GLU A 43 -1.21 -12.80 17.61
N ILE A 44 -1.05 -11.66 18.28
CA ILE A 44 -1.01 -11.58 19.74
C ILE A 44 -2.13 -10.66 20.18
N PHE A 45 -3.13 -11.20 20.89
CA PHE A 45 -4.31 -10.45 21.36
C PHE A 45 -5.12 -9.75 20.25
N GLY A 46 -5.19 -10.32 19.04
CA GLY A 46 -5.85 -9.65 17.90
C GLY A 46 -4.96 -8.66 17.15
N ILE A 47 -3.75 -8.39 17.64
CA ILE A 47 -2.78 -7.51 16.97
C ILE A 47 -1.88 -8.37 16.09
N LYS A 48 -1.98 -8.19 14.77
CA LYS A 48 -1.01 -8.73 13.82
C LYS A 48 0.21 -7.83 13.80
N LEU A 49 1.35 -8.36 14.23
CA LEU A 49 2.62 -7.62 14.23
C LEU A 49 3.19 -7.47 12.80
N TRP A 50 2.79 -8.34 11.87
CA TRP A 50 3.35 -8.41 10.53
C TRP A 50 2.34 -9.02 9.54
N GLY A 51 2.27 -8.43 8.33
CA GLY A 51 1.47 -8.91 7.20
C GLY A 51 -0.01 -8.49 7.29
N SER A 52 -0.48 -7.74 6.29
CA SER A 52 -1.92 -7.47 6.11
C SER A 52 -2.62 -8.72 5.60
N SER A 53 -3.71 -9.13 6.26
CA SER A 53 -4.52 -10.26 5.81
C SER A 53 -5.35 -9.83 4.61
N LYS A 54 -5.44 -10.64 3.55
CA LYS A 54 -6.45 -10.44 2.49
C LYS A 54 -7.89 -10.54 3.02
N ASP A 55 -8.06 -11.03 4.24
CA ASP A 55 -9.34 -11.31 4.89
C ASP A 55 -9.83 -10.18 5.81
N GLU A 56 -9.04 -9.12 6.07
CA GLU A 56 -9.47 -8.03 6.98
C GLU A 56 -10.75 -7.32 6.50
N ASP A 57 -10.92 -7.21 5.19
CA ASP A 57 -12.10 -6.60 4.59
C ASP A 57 -13.17 -7.64 4.17
N ALA A 58 -12.89 -8.94 4.30
CA ALA A 58 -13.74 -10.01 3.75
C ALA A 58 -15.10 -10.12 4.46
N ASP A 59 -15.18 -9.65 5.71
CA ASP A 59 -16.39 -9.68 6.53
C ASP A 59 -17.23 -8.40 6.43
N ILE A 60 -16.79 -7.40 5.65
CA ILE A 60 -17.52 -6.14 5.48
C ILE A 60 -18.75 -6.39 4.60
N VAL A 61 -19.93 -6.15 5.18
CA VAL A 61 -21.21 -6.25 4.46
C VAL A 61 -21.33 -5.09 3.48
N ASP A 62 -21.63 -5.42 2.21
CA ASP A 62 -21.76 -4.47 1.09
C ASP A 62 -20.51 -3.58 0.92
N PRO A 63 -19.34 -4.15 0.61
CA PRO A 63 -18.10 -3.39 0.58
C PRO A 63 -18.11 -2.36 -0.55
N LEU A 64 -18.08 -1.08 -0.19
CA LEU A 64 -18.02 0.04 -1.12
C LEU A 64 -16.65 0.72 -1.04
N ARG A 65 -15.93 0.74 -2.17
CA ARG A 65 -14.66 1.48 -2.30
C ARG A 65 -14.93 2.91 -2.76
N TYR A 66 -14.04 3.81 -2.36
CA TYR A 66 -14.12 5.22 -2.69
C TYR A 66 -12.70 5.78 -2.86
N SER A 67 -12.60 6.96 -3.46
CA SER A 67 -11.37 7.75 -3.48
C SER A 67 -11.63 9.15 -2.97
N VAL A 68 -10.59 9.79 -2.46
CA VAL A 68 -10.67 11.08 -1.77
C VAL A 68 -9.68 12.05 -2.36
N THR A 69 -10.22 13.18 -2.81
CA THR A 69 -9.45 14.37 -3.16
C THR A 69 -9.77 15.46 -2.14
N ILE A 70 -8.73 16.06 -1.57
CA ILE A 70 -8.85 17.25 -0.73
C ILE A 70 -8.36 18.43 -1.56
N ASP A 71 -9.24 19.40 -1.78
CA ASP A 71 -8.92 20.67 -2.45
C ASP A 71 -9.01 21.81 -1.44
N ALA A 72 -7.89 22.51 -1.26
CA ALA A 72 -7.75 23.60 -0.30
C ALA A 72 -6.90 24.72 -0.94
N PRO A 73 -7.47 25.50 -1.86
CA PRO A 73 -6.71 26.43 -2.71
C PRO A 73 -6.01 27.54 -1.93
N ASP A 74 -6.58 27.96 -0.79
CA ASP A 74 -6.03 29.01 0.08
C ASP A 74 -5.12 28.46 1.19
N ALA A 75 -4.93 27.13 1.26
CA ALA A 75 -4.07 26.49 2.24
C ALA A 75 -2.62 26.43 1.75
N ASP A 76 -1.68 26.68 2.66
CA ASP A 76 -0.28 26.32 2.43
C ASP A 76 -0.09 24.80 2.55
N LYS A 77 1.11 24.32 2.18
CA LYS A 77 1.42 22.88 2.17
C LYS A 77 1.28 22.23 3.54
N ASP A 78 1.65 22.96 4.60
CA ASP A 78 1.60 22.42 5.96
C ASP A 78 0.14 22.26 6.41
N LEU A 79 -0.74 23.20 6.06
CA LEU A 79 -2.17 23.08 6.33
C LEU A 79 -2.81 21.96 5.49
N VAL A 80 -2.46 21.81 4.21
CA VAL A 80 -2.93 20.70 3.38
C VAL A 80 -2.57 19.36 4.04
N GLU A 81 -1.31 19.18 4.44
CA GLU A 81 -0.86 17.95 5.11
C GLU A 81 -1.61 17.71 6.44
N ARG A 82 -1.89 18.77 7.22
CA ARG A 82 -2.71 18.64 8.44
C ARG A 82 -4.13 18.19 8.14
N LEU A 83 -4.76 18.72 7.09
CA LEU A 83 -6.11 18.35 6.69
C LEU A 83 -6.17 16.91 6.18
N GLU A 84 -5.19 16.49 5.36
CA GLU A 84 -5.07 15.10 4.90
C GLU A 84 -4.92 14.14 6.08
N ASN A 85 -4.01 14.44 7.01
CA ASN A 85 -3.81 13.63 8.21
C ASN A 85 -5.02 13.61 9.15
N ALA A 86 -5.82 14.68 9.18
CA ALA A 86 -7.02 14.75 9.99
C ALA A 86 -8.23 14.02 9.38
N SER A 87 -8.26 13.82 8.06
CA SER A 87 -9.37 13.19 7.36
C SER A 87 -9.36 11.67 7.53
N ALA A 88 -10.31 11.12 8.28
CA ALA A 88 -10.61 9.69 8.32
C ALA A 88 -11.03 9.13 6.94
N LEU A 89 -11.68 9.93 6.09
CA LEU A 89 -11.94 9.51 4.71
C LEU A 89 -10.62 9.24 3.98
N LYS A 90 -9.67 10.17 4.07
CA LYS A 90 -8.38 10.07 3.38
C LYS A 90 -7.50 8.95 3.94
N ASN A 91 -7.42 8.86 5.26
CA ASN A 91 -6.57 7.88 5.95
C ASN A 91 -7.02 6.43 5.72
N ASP A 92 -8.31 6.22 5.49
CA ASP A 92 -8.89 4.89 5.28
C ASP A 92 -9.26 4.64 3.81
N GLU A 93 -8.76 5.43 2.85
CA GLU A 93 -9.10 5.32 1.42
C GLU A 93 -8.83 3.93 0.82
N ASP A 94 -7.85 3.20 1.37
CA ASP A 94 -7.50 1.84 0.96
C ASP A 94 -8.47 0.76 1.49
N HIS A 95 -9.36 1.10 2.43
CA HIS A 95 -10.30 0.19 3.07
C HIS A 95 -11.76 0.48 2.62
N PRO A 96 -12.54 -0.56 2.25
CA PRO A 96 -13.93 -0.36 1.89
C PRO A 96 -14.78 0.01 3.10
N VAL A 97 -15.84 0.79 2.87
CA VAL A 97 -16.87 1.07 3.87
C VAL A 97 -18.06 0.13 3.69
N SER A 98 -18.92 0.06 4.73
CA SER A 98 -20.18 -0.68 4.68
C SER A 98 -21.24 0.07 3.88
N GLY A 99 -21.21 -0.09 2.56
CA GLY A 99 -22.18 0.43 1.62
C GLY A 99 -22.29 1.96 1.59
N SER A 100 -23.34 2.43 0.92
CA SER A 100 -23.64 3.84 0.74
C SER A 100 -23.88 4.58 2.06
N LEU A 101 -24.61 3.95 2.99
CA LEU A 101 -24.90 4.54 4.31
C LEU A 101 -23.63 4.70 5.16
N GLY A 102 -22.74 3.71 5.13
CA GLY A 102 -21.45 3.77 5.81
C GLY A 102 -20.58 4.90 5.27
N LEU A 103 -20.55 5.08 3.94
CA LEU A 103 -19.85 6.20 3.30
C LEU A 103 -20.41 7.55 3.75
N MET A 104 -21.74 7.72 3.73
CA MET A 104 -22.38 8.96 4.15
C MET A 104 -22.14 9.28 5.64
N ALA A 105 -22.20 8.27 6.50
CA ALA A 105 -21.92 8.43 7.93
C ALA A 105 -20.46 8.84 8.16
N LYS A 106 -19.52 8.16 7.50
CA LYS A 106 -18.09 8.50 7.57
C LYS A 106 -17.84 9.93 7.06
N ALA A 107 -18.42 10.32 5.94
CA ALA A 107 -18.29 11.66 5.39
C ALA A 107 -18.79 12.76 6.35
N ARG A 108 -19.88 12.53 7.08
CA ARG A 108 -20.37 13.48 8.09
C ARG A 108 -19.39 13.64 9.24
N GLY A 109 -18.87 12.52 9.77
CA GLY A 109 -17.84 12.55 10.81
C GLY A 109 -16.55 13.22 10.34
N ASP A 110 -16.14 12.96 9.09
CA ASP A 110 -14.94 13.54 8.49
C ASP A 110 -15.03 15.08 8.39
N ARG A 111 -16.21 15.61 8.04
CA ARG A 111 -16.45 17.06 8.04
C ARG A 111 -16.20 17.67 9.42
N GLU A 112 -16.69 17.02 10.48
CA GLU A 112 -16.50 17.49 11.86
C GLU A 112 -15.01 17.48 12.25
N GLN A 113 -14.27 16.44 11.87
CA GLN A 113 -12.84 16.34 12.10
C GLN A 113 -12.04 17.41 11.36
N LEU A 114 -12.36 17.65 10.08
CA LEU A 114 -11.72 18.69 9.28
C LEU A 114 -12.00 20.09 9.82
N VAL A 115 -13.23 20.37 10.27
CA VAL A 115 -13.55 21.64 10.95
C VAL A 115 -12.73 21.80 12.23
N ALA A 116 -12.60 20.73 13.02
CA ALA A 116 -11.77 20.75 14.22
C ALA A 116 -10.29 21.02 13.91
N ALA A 117 -9.76 20.43 12.84
CA ALA A 117 -8.39 20.64 12.37
C ALA A 117 -8.16 22.11 11.94
N LEU A 118 -9.10 22.69 11.20
CA LEU A 118 -9.07 24.12 10.84
C LEU A 118 -9.08 25.00 12.09
N TYR A 119 -9.92 24.67 13.08
CA TYR A 119 -10.01 25.43 14.33
C TYR A 119 -8.70 25.35 15.14
N ALA A 120 -8.07 24.17 15.18
CA ALA A 120 -6.79 23.96 15.83
C ALA A 120 -5.65 24.76 15.16
N ASP A 121 -5.74 24.97 13.84
CA ASP A 121 -4.84 25.83 13.05
C ASP A 121 -5.24 27.33 13.06
N ALA A 122 -6.14 27.73 13.97
CA ALA A 122 -6.64 29.11 14.10
C ALA A 122 -7.39 29.64 12.85
N ARG A 123 -8.00 28.76 12.05
CA ARG A 123 -8.84 29.08 10.89
C ARG A 123 -10.32 29.06 11.26
N TYR A 124 -10.76 30.06 12.02
CA TYR A 124 -12.12 30.11 12.57
C TYR A 124 -13.23 30.34 11.54
N GLU A 125 -12.89 30.92 10.39
CA GLU A 125 -13.83 31.16 9.29
C GLU A 125 -13.72 30.09 8.19
N GLY A 126 -12.96 29.02 8.42
CA GLY A 126 -12.80 27.93 7.48
C GLY A 126 -14.11 27.17 7.25
N VAL A 127 -14.45 26.94 5.98
CA VAL A 127 -15.65 26.20 5.59
C VAL A 127 -15.25 24.86 4.99
N VAL A 128 -15.80 23.78 5.53
CA VAL A 128 -15.62 22.44 4.99
C VAL A 128 -16.89 22.02 4.25
N THR A 129 -16.73 21.74 2.97
CA THR A 129 -17.75 21.13 2.12
C THR A 129 -17.26 19.75 1.69
N ILE A 130 -18.08 18.72 1.89
CA ILE A 130 -17.80 17.38 1.40
C ILE A 130 -18.85 17.03 0.35
N THR A 131 -18.38 16.51 -0.77
CA THR A 131 -19.22 16.05 -1.86
C THR A 131 -18.96 14.58 -2.16
N ILE A 132 -20.02 13.83 -2.40
CA ILE A 132 -19.95 12.46 -2.93
C ILE A 132 -20.48 12.53 -4.36
N GLU A 133 -19.69 12.07 -5.34
CA GLU A 133 -20.01 12.18 -6.77
C GLU A 133 -20.43 13.59 -7.21
N GLY A 134 -19.81 14.62 -6.62
CA GLY A 134 -20.10 16.03 -6.92
C GLY A 134 -21.35 16.61 -6.26
N LYS A 135 -22.08 15.84 -5.44
CA LYS A 135 -23.23 16.33 -4.66
C LYS A 135 -22.85 16.54 -3.20
N SER A 136 -23.26 17.68 -2.64
CA SER A 136 -23.04 17.98 -1.22
C SER A 136 -23.71 16.94 -0.33
N ILE A 137 -23.02 16.50 0.72
CA ILE A 137 -23.58 15.57 1.71
C ILE A 137 -24.84 16.11 2.39
N ASP A 138 -25.04 17.43 2.40
CA ASP A 138 -26.21 18.07 3.00
C ASP A 138 -27.47 17.99 2.10
N GLU A 139 -27.29 17.67 0.82
CA GLU A 139 -28.36 17.55 -0.18
C GLU A 139 -28.71 16.10 -0.52
N LEU A 140 -27.92 15.14 -0.03
CA LEU A 140 -28.15 13.72 -0.27
C LEU A 140 -29.38 13.22 0.50
N PRO A 141 -30.29 12.48 -0.16
CA PRO A 141 -31.38 11.83 0.56
C PRO A 141 -30.83 10.74 1.49
N PRO A 142 -31.56 10.37 2.57
CA PRO A 142 -31.10 9.37 3.53
C PRO A 142 -30.86 7.97 2.93
N ASP A 143 -31.52 7.67 1.82
CA ASP A 143 -31.45 6.43 1.04
C ASP A 143 -30.64 6.59 -0.26
N ALA A 144 -29.71 7.57 -0.31
CA ALA A 144 -28.81 7.71 -1.44
C ALA A 144 -27.94 6.46 -1.61
N GLU A 145 -27.82 6.00 -2.86
CA GLU A 145 -27.03 4.84 -3.22
C GLU A 145 -25.88 5.22 -4.15
N PHE A 146 -24.68 4.67 -3.88
CA PHE A 146 -23.45 4.90 -4.62
C PHE A 146 -22.89 3.60 -5.17
N LYS A 147 -22.11 3.69 -6.25
CA LYS A 147 -21.44 2.53 -6.86
C LYS A 147 -19.96 2.84 -7.01
N GLY A 148 -19.12 2.06 -6.33
CA GLY A 148 -17.65 2.16 -6.36
C GLY A 148 -17.01 1.20 -7.36
#